data_AF-A0A7Y5JQP7-F1
#
_entry.id   AF-A0A7Y5JQP7-F1
#
_cell.length_a   1.000
_cell.length_b   1.000
_cell.length_c   1.000
_cell.angle_alpha   90.00
_cell.angle_beta   90.00
_cell.angle_gamma   90.00
#
_symmetry.space_group_name_H-M   'P 1'
#
loop_
_entity.id
_entity.type
_entity.pdbx_description
1 polymer ?
#
loop_
_entity_poly.entity_id
_entity_poly.type
_entity_poly.pdbx_seq_one_letter_code
_entity_poly.pdbx_strand_id
1 'polypeptide(L)'
;MSITAATIRGLLRWFEDNKRDMPWRKTSDPYRIWVSEVLLQQTQVATVESYYKRFVKEFPTVEALAKAPLDKVLKVWEGCGYYARARNLHKAAKQVLAMGGDLPRTSAELRKLAGIGPYTSAAIASIAFGEAVPVLDGNVERVIARVTGEEGYITESSVHARLRTSATNWMKTAVKAELSPGALNESLMELGATVCKPRQALCGSCPLKSICTARKTHYDVTVLPRKPEKSAVPHYDIGAAIVRKNGRILITKRPEDGMLGGLWEFPGGKKESNETIEECVKREMLEELDIYVEVGERIASVKHAYTHFKITLHCFDCRHIGGVLRLIHAADAKWVRPAELTKYAFPKADRVVLDMLIKSS
;
A
#
# COMPACT_ATOMS: atom_id res chain seq x y z
N MET A 1 24.85 12.89 -20.14
CA MET A 1 24.19 13.59 -21.26
C MET A 1 22.87 14.16 -20.77
N SER A 2 22.58 15.43 -21.07
CA SER A 2 21.30 16.07 -20.74
C SER A 2 20.23 15.64 -21.74
N ILE A 3 19.03 15.31 -21.27
CA ILE A 3 17.88 15.03 -22.15
C ILE A 3 17.53 16.30 -22.93
N THR A 4 17.07 16.17 -24.18
CA THR A 4 16.63 17.31 -24.99
C THR A 4 15.10 17.45 -24.98
N ALA A 5 14.60 18.65 -25.28
CA ALA A 5 13.16 18.88 -25.43
C ALA A 5 12.53 18.01 -26.53
N ALA A 6 13.27 17.70 -27.61
CA ALA A 6 12.80 16.80 -28.66
C ALA A 6 12.62 15.36 -28.15
N THR A 7 13.55 14.88 -27.32
CA THR A 7 13.43 13.56 -26.69
C THR A 7 12.24 13.49 -25.74
N ILE A 8 12.02 14.54 -24.93
CA ILE A 8 10.85 14.60 -24.03
C ILE A 8 9.55 14.60 -24.85
N ARG A 9 9.45 15.40 -25.91
CA ARG A 9 8.28 15.37 -26.81
C ARG A 9 8.01 13.98 -27.39
N GLY A 10 9.06 13.27 -27.80
CA GLY A 10 8.95 11.89 -28.28
C GLY A 10 8.42 10.94 -27.19
N LEU A 11 8.89 11.07 -25.95
CA LEU A 11 8.38 10.29 -24.81
C LEU A 11 6.91 10.60 -24.51
N LEU A 12 6.50 11.87 -24.53
CA LEU A 12 5.12 12.26 -24.29
C LEU A 12 4.18 11.74 -25.40
N ARG A 13 4.60 11.82 -26.67
CA ARG A 13 3.83 11.24 -27.78
C ARG A 13 3.69 9.73 -27.62
N TRP A 14 4.79 9.03 -27.33
CA TRP A 14 4.74 7.60 -27.03
C TRP A 14 3.78 7.30 -25.88
N PHE A 15 3.78 8.10 -24.82
CA PHE A 15 2.87 7.92 -23.70
C PHE A 15 1.41 8.09 -24.11
N GLU A 16 1.07 9.11 -24.90
CA GLU A 16 -0.30 9.27 -25.39
C GLU A 16 -0.77 8.07 -26.23
N ASP A 17 0.11 7.51 -27.06
CA ASP A 17 -0.20 6.36 -27.93
C ASP A 17 -0.26 5.02 -27.16
N ASN A 18 0.40 4.91 -26.00
CA ASN A 18 0.63 3.62 -25.32
C ASN A 18 0.15 3.57 -23.86
N LYS A 19 -0.33 4.67 -23.29
CA LYS A 19 -0.77 4.71 -21.89
C LYS A 19 -1.91 3.73 -21.67
N ARG A 20 -1.79 2.90 -20.63
CA ARG A 20 -2.89 2.02 -20.21
C ARG A 20 -4.11 2.84 -19.85
N ASP A 21 -5.27 2.34 -20.25
CA ASP A 21 -6.56 2.87 -19.86
C ASP A 21 -6.78 2.63 -18.37
N MET A 22 -6.79 3.71 -17.58
CA MET A 22 -6.99 3.65 -16.13
C MET A 22 -8.04 4.70 -15.73
N PRO A 23 -9.02 4.36 -14.86
CA PRO A 23 -10.10 5.27 -14.51
C PRO A 23 -9.63 6.63 -13.97
N TRP A 24 -8.55 6.66 -13.19
CA TRP A 24 -7.98 7.88 -12.62
C TRP A 24 -7.20 8.75 -13.61
N ARG A 25 -6.93 8.27 -14.83
CA ARG A 25 -6.36 9.10 -15.92
C ARG A 25 -7.42 9.85 -16.73
N LYS A 26 -8.71 9.56 -16.51
CA LYS A 26 -9.85 10.19 -17.20
C LYS A 26 -10.43 11.38 -16.43
N THR A 27 -9.72 11.88 -15.43
CA THR A 27 -10.18 12.95 -14.56
C THR A 27 -9.03 13.88 -14.21
N SER A 28 -9.35 15.15 -14.00
CA SER A 28 -8.45 16.16 -13.43
C SER A 28 -8.75 16.45 -11.96
N ASP A 29 -9.73 15.75 -11.36
CA ASP A 29 -10.12 15.90 -9.96
C ASP A 29 -8.96 15.51 -9.01
N PRO A 30 -8.39 16.45 -8.24
CA PRO A 30 -7.27 16.19 -7.34
C PRO A 30 -7.59 15.13 -6.27
N TYR A 31 -8.82 15.06 -5.78
CA TYR A 31 -9.23 14.06 -4.80
C TYR A 31 -9.14 12.64 -5.39
N ARG A 32 -9.69 12.47 -6.60
CA ARG A 32 -9.67 11.19 -7.31
C ARG A 32 -8.24 10.76 -7.67
N ILE A 33 -7.40 11.68 -8.11
CA ILE A 33 -5.98 11.42 -8.39
C ILE A 33 -5.27 11.02 -7.09
N TRP A 34 -5.51 11.75 -6.00
CA TRP A 34 -4.92 11.41 -4.71
C TRP A 34 -5.31 10.00 -4.22
N VAL A 35 -6.59 9.63 -4.32
CA VAL A 35 -7.04 8.27 -3.95
C VAL A 35 -6.31 7.21 -4.79
N SER A 36 -6.17 7.39 -6.10
CA SER A 36 -5.44 6.42 -6.93
C SER A 36 -3.96 6.34 -6.56
N GLU A 37 -3.30 7.47 -6.30
CA GLU A 37 -1.88 7.49 -5.92
C GLU A 37 -1.64 6.76 -4.59
N VAL A 38 -2.55 6.91 -3.62
CA VAL A 38 -2.44 6.15 -2.35
C VAL A 38 -2.71 4.66 -2.59
N LEU A 39 -3.70 4.30 -3.41
CA LEU A 39 -3.99 2.90 -3.73
C LEU A 39 -2.85 2.22 -4.50
N LEU A 40 -2.13 2.94 -5.38
CA LEU A 40 -1.02 2.40 -6.18
C LEU A 40 0.27 2.15 -5.39
N GLN A 41 0.38 2.68 -4.17
CA GLN A 41 1.52 2.39 -3.29
C GLN A 41 1.62 0.88 -3.00
N GLN A 42 2.68 0.25 -3.50
CA GLN A 42 2.96 -1.18 -3.32
C GLN A 42 1.80 -2.11 -3.76
N THR A 43 0.95 -1.65 -4.68
CA THR A 43 -0.20 -2.42 -5.19
C THR A 43 -0.22 -2.36 -6.72
N GLN A 44 -0.47 -3.49 -7.37
CA GLN A 44 -0.52 -3.55 -8.83
C GLN A 44 -1.76 -2.87 -9.39
N VAL A 45 -1.63 -2.20 -10.54
CA VAL A 45 -2.71 -1.49 -11.25
C VAL A 45 -3.98 -2.34 -11.41
N ALA A 46 -3.84 -3.59 -11.86
CA ALA A 46 -4.96 -4.50 -12.08
C ALA A 46 -5.77 -4.74 -10.80
N THR A 47 -5.10 -4.83 -9.65
CA THR A 47 -5.77 -4.92 -8.35
C THR A 47 -6.45 -3.60 -8.02
N VAL A 48 -5.73 -2.48 -8.14
CA VAL A 48 -6.20 -1.13 -7.76
C VAL A 48 -7.48 -0.73 -8.49
N GLU A 49 -7.67 -1.11 -9.75
CA GLU A 49 -8.84 -0.70 -10.52
C GLU A 49 -10.17 -1.02 -9.83
N SER A 50 -10.31 -2.24 -9.32
CA SER A 50 -11.52 -2.67 -8.60
C SER A 50 -11.74 -1.90 -7.29
N TYR A 51 -10.67 -1.67 -6.53
CA TYR A 51 -10.71 -0.92 -5.27
C TYR A 51 -11.01 0.55 -5.50
N TYR A 52 -10.38 1.16 -6.50
CA TYR A 52 -10.61 2.54 -6.88
C TYR A 52 -12.08 2.77 -7.20
N LYS A 53 -12.66 1.96 -8.10
CA LYS A 53 -14.09 2.08 -8.50
C LYS A 53 -15.02 1.98 -7.29
N ARG A 54 -14.78 1.01 -6.41
CA ARG A 54 -15.59 0.85 -5.17
C ARG A 54 -15.40 2.04 -4.21
N PHE A 55 -14.15 2.47 -4.02
CA PHE A 55 -13.81 3.51 -3.06
C PHE A 55 -14.38 4.87 -3.47
N VAL A 56 -14.21 5.29 -4.73
CA VAL A 56 -14.76 6.57 -5.23
C VAL A 56 -16.27 6.53 -5.42
N LYS A 57 -16.88 5.34 -5.53
CA LYS A 57 -18.34 5.20 -5.49
C LYS A 57 -18.88 5.45 -4.08
N GLU A 58 -18.23 4.86 -3.07
CA GLU A 58 -18.66 5.00 -1.67
C GLU A 58 -18.31 6.38 -1.08
N PHE A 59 -17.14 6.91 -1.45
CA PHE A 59 -16.63 8.20 -1.02
C PHE A 59 -16.34 9.05 -2.27
N PRO A 60 -17.37 9.71 -2.84
CA PRO A 60 -17.21 10.45 -4.09
C PRO A 60 -16.44 11.77 -3.95
N THR A 61 -16.34 12.30 -2.72
CA THR A 61 -15.64 13.56 -2.41
C THR A 61 -14.76 13.42 -1.17
N VAL A 62 -13.81 14.34 -1.00
CA VAL A 62 -12.98 14.41 0.21
C VAL A 62 -13.82 14.61 1.47
N GLU A 63 -14.91 15.37 1.38
CA GLU A 63 -15.85 15.57 2.49
C GLU A 63 -16.56 14.28 2.88
N ALA A 64 -17.06 13.51 1.89
CA ALA A 64 -17.69 12.22 2.13
C ALA A 64 -16.73 11.24 2.80
N LEU A 65 -15.47 11.22 2.38
CA LEU A 65 -14.43 10.42 3.04
C LEU A 65 -14.14 10.90 4.46
N ALA A 66 -13.95 12.20 4.66
CA ALA A 66 -13.57 12.78 5.95
C ALA A 66 -14.66 12.61 7.04
N LYS A 67 -15.93 12.65 6.65
CA LYS A 67 -17.08 12.46 7.55
C LYS A 67 -17.39 10.99 7.84
N ALA A 68 -16.83 10.05 7.08
CA ALA A 68 -17.12 8.63 7.26
C ALA A 68 -16.52 8.08 8.58
N PRO A 69 -17.19 7.11 9.23
CA PRO A 69 -16.55 6.34 10.29
C PRO A 69 -15.35 5.56 9.76
N LEU A 70 -14.26 5.48 10.53
CA LEU A 70 -13.04 4.78 10.11
C LEU A 70 -13.32 3.31 9.74
N ASP A 71 -14.19 2.62 10.47
CA ASP A 71 -14.55 1.22 10.19
C ASP A 71 -15.16 1.03 8.81
N LYS A 72 -15.93 2.02 8.35
CA LYS A 72 -16.50 2.02 6.99
C LYS A 72 -15.38 2.16 5.95
N VAL A 73 -14.44 3.08 6.18
CA VAL A 73 -13.28 3.27 5.29
C VAL A 73 -12.41 2.01 5.22
N LEU A 74 -12.09 1.41 6.37
CA LEU A 74 -11.31 0.16 6.44
C LEU A 74 -12.05 -1.01 5.78
N LYS A 75 -13.38 -1.07 5.89
CA LYS A 75 -14.17 -2.10 5.21
C LYS A 75 -14.15 -1.96 3.70
N VAL A 76 -14.25 -0.73 3.19
CA VAL A 76 -14.13 -0.47 1.74
C VAL A 76 -12.69 -0.70 1.25
N TRP A 77 -11.69 -0.60 2.13
CA TRP A 77 -10.28 -0.91 1.85
C TRP A 77 -9.94 -2.41 2.01
N GLU A 78 -10.82 -3.20 2.62
CA GLU A 78 -10.57 -4.59 3.00
C GLU A 78 -10.06 -5.41 1.82
N GLY A 79 -8.90 -6.05 2.00
CA GLY A 79 -8.22 -6.87 1.01
C GLY A 79 -7.15 -6.15 0.17
N CYS A 80 -7.11 -4.81 0.19
CA CYS A 80 -6.10 -4.04 -0.55
C CYS A 80 -4.70 -4.11 0.09
N GLY A 81 -4.64 -4.44 1.38
CA GLY A 81 -3.39 -4.49 2.16
C GLY A 81 -2.85 -3.10 2.54
N TYR A 82 -1.78 -3.09 3.35
CA TYR A 82 -1.13 -1.87 3.86
C TYR A 82 -2.13 -0.85 4.44
N TYR A 83 -2.92 -1.28 5.44
CA TYR A 83 -4.04 -0.51 5.99
C TYR A 83 -3.68 0.84 6.62
N ALA A 84 -2.41 1.06 6.99
CA ALA A 84 -1.94 2.38 7.38
C ALA A 84 -2.19 3.44 6.29
N ARG A 85 -2.20 3.04 5.00
CA ARG A 85 -2.56 3.93 3.88
C ARG A 85 -4.00 4.42 3.99
N ALA A 86 -4.95 3.54 4.27
CA ALA A 86 -6.36 3.90 4.45
C ALA A 86 -6.56 4.84 5.65
N ARG A 87 -5.92 4.52 6.79
CA ARG A 87 -5.99 5.35 8.00
C ARG A 87 -5.41 6.73 7.76
N ASN A 88 -4.24 6.80 7.14
CA ASN A 88 -3.60 8.08 6.82
C ASN A 88 -4.37 8.88 5.77
N LEU A 89 -4.89 8.24 4.72
CA LEU A 89 -5.77 8.88 3.73
C LEU A 89 -6.99 9.50 4.41
N HIS A 90 -7.63 8.77 5.32
CA HIS A 90 -8.77 9.26 6.08
C HIS A 90 -8.41 10.42 7.01
N LYS A 91 -7.29 10.31 7.75
CA LYS A 91 -6.77 11.38 8.61
C LYS A 91 -6.45 12.65 7.80
N ALA A 92 -5.80 12.49 6.65
CA ALA A 92 -5.51 13.59 5.74
C ALA A 92 -6.79 14.19 5.13
N ALA A 93 -7.81 13.38 4.84
CA ALA A 93 -9.08 13.90 4.31
C ALA A 93 -9.76 14.80 5.34
N LYS A 94 -9.70 14.44 6.63
CA LYS A 94 -10.15 15.30 7.73
C LYS A 94 -9.34 16.59 7.84
N GLN A 95 -8.01 16.53 7.66
CA GLN A 95 -7.16 17.72 7.61
C GLN A 95 -7.55 18.65 6.45
N VAL A 96 -7.75 18.10 5.25
CA VAL A 96 -8.18 18.86 4.06
C VAL A 96 -9.55 19.48 4.28
N LEU A 97 -10.51 18.75 4.83
CA LEU A 97 -11.85 19.29 5.13
C LEU A 97 -11.76 20.44 6.15
N ALA A 98 -10.93 20.32 7.19
CA ALA A 98 -10.71 21.38 8.17
C ALA A 98 -10.05 22.64 7.56
N MET A 99 -9.36 22.51 6.44
CA MET A 99 -8.74 23.61 5.69
C MET A 99 -9.68 24.24 4.62
N GLY A 100 -10.95 23.82 4.55
CA GLY A 100 -11.92 24.33 3.58
C GLY A 100 -12.25 23.37 2.43
N GLY A 101 -11.69 22.16 2.43
CA GLY A 101 -12.08 21.10 1.49
C GLY A 101 -11.24 21.01 0.22
N ASP A 102 -10.43 22.01 -0.10
CA ASP A 102 -9.54 21.97 -1.26
C ASP A 102 -8.17 21.37 -0.92
N LEU A 103 -7.66 20.49 -1.78
CA LEU A 103 -6.29 19.98 -1.64
C LEU A 103 -5.28 21.11 -1.87
N PRO A 104 -4.20 21.19 -1.06
CA PRO A 104 -3.09 22.09 -1.34
C PRO A 104 -2.48 21.83 -2.71
N ARG A 105 -2.06 22.92 -3.38
CA ARG A 105 -1.61 22.85 -4.77
C ARG A 105 -0.13 22.50 -4.93
N THR A 106 0.67 22.71 -3.89
CA THR A 106 2.12 22.48 -3.94
C THR A 106 2.51 21.20 -3.22
N SER A 107 3.56 20.53 -3.71
CA SER A 107 4.16 19.36 -3.09
C SER A 107 4.66 19.65 -1.67
N ALA A 108 5.12 20.88 -1.42
CA ALA A 108 5.55 21.31 -0.10
C ALA A 108 4.39 21.32 0.92
N GLU A 109 3.22 21.80 0.53
CA GLU A 109 2.04 21.83 1.40
C GLU A 109 1.37 20.48 1.52
N LEU A 110 1.26 19.72 0.42
CA LEU A 110 0.72 18.36 0.41
C LEU A 110 1.50 17.45 1.37
N ARG A 111 2.81 17.62 1.50
CA ARG A 111 3.66 16.86 2.45
C ARG A 111 3.33 17.09 3.93
N LYS A 112 2.56 18.13 4.27
CA LYS A 112 2.10 18.37 5.64
C LYS A 112 0.91 17.46 6.03
N LEU A 113 0.26 16.83 5.04
CA LEU A 113 -0.88 15.94 5.26
C LEU A 113 -0.43 14.52 5.65
N ALA A 114 -1.23 13.85 6.47
CA ALA A 114 -0.94 12.51 6.96
C ALA A 114 -0.75 11.49 5.82
N GLY A 115 0.37 10.76 5.86
CA GLY A 115 0.69 9.71 4.88
C GLY A 115 1.04 10.19 3.47
N ILE A 116 1.16 11.50 3.25
CA ILE A 116 1.64 12.04 1.97
C ILE A 116 3.16 12.24 2.03
N GLY A 117 3.88 11.28 1.44
CA GLY A 117 5.33 11.34 1.31
C GLY A 117 5.83 12.13 0.08
N PRO A 118 7.17 12.13 -0.15
CA PRO A 118 7.78 12.80 -1.30
C PRO A 118 7.22 12.37 -2.65
N TYR A 119 7.00 11.07 -2.85
CA TYR A 119 6.39 10.53 -4.07
C TYR A 119 4.97 11.07 -4.28
N THR A 120 4.07 10.81 -3.32
CA THR A 120 2.64 11.11 -3.45
C THR A 120 2.39 12.61 -3.63
N SER A 121 3.11 13.45 -2.88
CA SER A 121 3.00 14.91 -3.02
C SER A 121 3.44 15.39 -4.39
N ALA A 122 4.56 14.89 -4.92
CA ALA A 122 5.03 15.26 -6.25
C ALA A 122 4.09 14.77 -7.36
N ALA A 123 3.55 13.56 -7.22
CA ALA A 123 2.59 12.98 -8.17
C ALA A 123 1.32 13.84 -8.23
N ILE A 124 0.67 14.11 -7.09
CA ILE A 124 -0.53 14.94 -7.04
C ILE A 124 -0.25 16.35 -7.57
N ALA A 125 0.81 17.00 -7.07
CA ALA A 125 1.09 18.39 -7.44
C ALA A 125 1.39 18.57 -8.93
N SER A 126 2.15 17.64 -9.53
CA SER A 126 2.48 17.72 -10.95
C SER A 126 1.30 17.32 -11.86
N ILE A 127 0.53 16.30 -11.49
CA ILE A 127 -0.56 15.77 -12.34
C ILE A 127 -1.82 16.65 -12.21
N ALA A 128 -2.23 17.00 -10.99
CA ALA A 128 -3.47 17.74 -10.76
C ALA A 128 -3.28 19.26 -10.84
N PHE A 129 -2.10 19.77 -10.48
CA PHE A 129 -1.86 21.22 -10.34
C PHE A 129 -0.74 21.76 -11.23
N GLY A 130 -0.08 20.91 -12.03
CA GLY A 130 0.96 21.32 -12.96
C GLY A 130 2.27 21.80 -12.31
N GLU A 131 2.49 21.53 -11.01
CA GLU A 131 3.73 21.91 -10.34
C GLU A 131 4.92 21.17 -10.99
N ALA A 132 5.98 21.92 -11.27
CA ALA A 132 7.22 21.41 -11.87
C ALA A 132 8.10 20.65 -10.86
N VAL A 133 7.57 19.56 -10.29
CA VAL A 133 8.25 18.72 -9.29
C VAL A 133 8.42 17.29 -9.83
N PRO A 134 9.65 16.74 -9.84
CA PRO A 134 9.88 15.40 -10.35
C PRO A 134 9.36 14.32 -9.39
N VAL A 135 8.75 13.29 -9.97
CA VAL A 135 8.40 12.06 -9.25
C VAL A 135 9.56 11.07 -9.31
N LEU A 136 9.88 10.44 -8.18
CA LEU A 136 10.84 9.34 -8.08
C LEU A 136 10.21 8.18 -7.34
N ASP A 137 9.59 7.27 -8.09
CA ASP A 137 9.26 5.93 -7.63
C ASP A 137 10.29 4.92 -8.16
N GLY A 138 10.17 3.66 -7.76
CA GLY A 138 11.06 2.61 -8.24
C GLY A 138 11.04 2.40 -9.77
N ASN A 139 9.99 2.86 -10.48
CA ASN A 139 9.94 2.83 -11.95
C ASN A 139 10.78 3.95 -12.55
N VAL A 140 10.54 5.19 -12.12
CA VAL A 140 11.27 6.37 -12.61
C VAL A 140 12.75 6.28 -12.23
N GLU A 141 13.07 5.88 -11.00
CA GLU A 141 14.46 5.68 -10.57
C GLU A 141 15.20 4.69 -11.46
N ARG A 142 14.56 3.57 -11.81
CA ARG A 142 15.13 2.57 -12.73
C ARG A 142 15.32 3.12 -14.14
N VAL A 143 14.34 3.85 -14.66
CA VAL A 143 14.44 4.49 -15.98
C VAL A 143 15.61 5.46 -16.02
N ILE A 144 15.66 6.37 -15.05
CA ILE A 144 16.71 7.39 -14.97
C ILE A 144 18.06 6.71 -14.80
N ALA A 145 18.21 5.77 -13.85
CA ALA A 145 19.46 5.07 -13.60
C ALA A 145 20.00 4.40 -14.87
N ARG A 146 19.16 3.72 -15.65
CA ARG A 146 19.58 3.10 -16.91
C ARG A 146 19.92 4.13 -17.98
N VAL A 147 19.11 5.18 -18.11
CA VAL A 147 19.34 6.21 -19.13
C VAL A 147 20.62 7.00 -18.85
N THR A 148 20.92 7.29 -17.58
CA THR A 148 22.13 8.02 -17.20
C THR A 148 23.35 7.12 -17.01
N GLY A 149 23.17 5.80 -16.86
CA GLY A 149 24.25 4.86 -16.56
C GLY A 149 24.70 4.98 -15.10
N GLU A 150 23.74 5.14 -14.18
CA GLU A 150 23.99 5.36 -12.76
C GLU A 150 24.50 4.09 -12.09
N GLU A 151 25.72 4.15 -11.58
CA GLU A 151 26.39 3.05 -10.87
C GLU A 151 26.20 3.17 -9.35
N GLY A 152 26.43 2.06 -8.64
CA GLY A 152 26.22 1.94 -7.20
C GLY A 152 24.86 1.33 -6.85
N TYR A 153 24.64 1.09 -5.55
CA TYR A 153 23.40 0.50 -5.07
C TYR A 153 22.30 1.55 -4.97
N ILE A 154 21.09 1.21 -5.43
CA ILE A 154 19.96 2.13 -5.38
C ILE A 154 19.62 2.60 -3.96
N THR A 155 20.00 1.84 -2.94
CA THR A 155 19.80 2.17 -1.52
C THR A 155 20.77 3.23 -0.98
N GLU A 156 21.80 3.61 -1.73
CA GLU A 156 22.75 4.63 -1.31
C GLU A 156 22.16 6.04 -1.46
N SER A 157 22.26 6.84 -0.41
CA SER A 157 21.81 8.25 -0.44
C SER A 157 22.47 9.07 -1.55
N SER A 158 23.74 8.76 -1.89
CA SER A 158 24.48 9.42 -2.97
C SER A 158 23.86 9.14 -4.34
N VAL A 159 23.45 7.89 -4.60
CA VAL A 159 22.78 7.47 -5.83
C VAL A 159 21.42 8.15 -5.95
N HIS A 160 20.59 8.12 -4.90
CA HIS A 160 19.30 8.80 -4.90
C HIS A 160 19.43 10.31 -5.15
N ALA A 161 20.46 10.97 -4.62
CA ALA A 161 20.71 12.40 -4.87
C ALA A 161 21.04 12.70 -6.33
N ARG A 162 21.85 11.84 -6.99
CA ARG A 162 22.16 11.96 -8.42
C ARG A 162 20.93 11.72 -9.30
N LEU A 163 20.13 10.69 -9.00
CA LEU A 163 18.86 10.44 -9.70
C LEU A 163 17.89 11.62 -9.57
N ARG A 164 17.78 12.21 -8.38
CA ARG A 164 16.98 13.43 -8.17
C ARG A 164 17.48 14.62 -8.97
N THR A 165 18.79 14.79 -9.06
CA THR A 165 19.41 15.84 -9.87
C THR A 165 19.07 15.65 -11.34
N SER A 166 19.18 14.43 -11.87
CA SER A 166 18.79 14.11 -13.25
C SER A 166 17.30 14.37 -13.50
N ALA A 167 16.42 13.89 -12.64
CA ALA A 167 14.98 14.11 -12.76
C ALA A 167 14.61 15.61 -12.74
N THR A 168 15.27 16.39 -11.88
CA THR A 168 15.09 17.84 -11.78
C THR A 168 15.54 18.55 -13.05
N ASN A 169 16.67 18.14 -13.64
CA ASN A 169 17.15 18.70 -14.90
C ASN A 169 16.23 18.36 -16.08
N TRP A 170 15.65 17.16 -16.10
CA TRP A 170 14.65 16.76 -17.10
C TRP A 170 13.38 17.59 -16.96
N MET A 171 12.92 17.81 -15.73
CA MET A 171 11.77 18.66 -15.42
C MET A 171 12.01 20.11 -15.87
N LYS A 172 13.16 20.70 -15.55
CA LYS A 172 13.55 22.04 -16.03
C LYS A 172 13.54 22.14 -17.55
N THR A 173 14.00 21.09 -18.24
CA THR A 173 14.02 21.03 -19.71
C THR A 173 12.60 20.98 -20.28
N ALA A 174 11.70 20.21 -19.65
CA ALA A 174 10.29 20.14 -20.04
C ALA A 174 9.60 21.49 -19.87
N VAL A 175 9.75 22.13 -18.70
CA VAL A 175 9.15 23.44 -18.41
C VAL A 175 9.65 24.51 -19.38
N LYS A 176 10.96 24.57 -19.65
CA LYS A 176 11.54 25.52 -20.62
C LYS A 176 10.96 25.32 -22.03
N ALA A 177 10.52 24.11 -22.36
CA ALA A 177 9.92 23.76 -23.63
C ALA A 177 8.37 23.76 -23.60
N GLU A 178 7.76 24.30 -22.54
CA GLU A 178 6.30 24.38 -22.36
C GLU A 178 5.60 23.01 -22.38
N LEU A 179 6.28 21.96 -21.91
CA LEU A 179 5.74 20.61 -21.81
C LEU A 179 5.21 20.34 -20.39
N SER A 180 4.10 19.61 -20.31
CA SER A 180 3.43 19.32 -19.04
C SER A 180 4.32 18.52 -18.06
N PRO A 181 4.57 19.04 -16.84
CA PRO A 181 5.26 18.32 -15.77
C PRO A 181 4.58 17.01 -15.39
N GLY A 182 3.25 17.03 -15.24
CA GLY A 182 2.45 15.84 -14.92
C GLY A 182 2.58 14.77 -16.00
N ALA A 183 2.48 15.16 -17.28
CA ALA A 183 2.64 14.22 -18.39
C ALA A 183 4.05 13.63 -18.45
N LEU A 184 5.10 14.40 -18.14
CA LEU A 184 6.45 13.87 -18.03
C LEU A 184 6.55 12.81 -16.92
N ASN A 185 6.05 13.12 -15.72
CA ASN A 185 6.08 12.17 -14.60
C ASN A 185 5.31 10.88 -14.94
N GLU A 186 4.09 11.00 -15.47
CA GLU A 186 3.29 9.84 -15.88
C GLU A 186 3.95 9.03 -16.99
N SER A 187 4.55 9.68 -17.99
CA SER A 187 5.24 8.99 -19.08
C SER A 187 6.44 8.19 -18.59
N LEU A 188 7.19 8.70 -17.60
CA LEU A 188 8.33 7.98 -17.00
C LEU A 188 7.87 6.80 -16.15
N MET A 189 6.80 6.99 -15.36
CA MET A 189 6.18 5.90 -14.59
C MET A 189 5.68 4.78 -15.52
N GLU A 190 4.96 5.15 -16.58
CA GLU A 190 4.43 4.21 -17.58
C GLU A 190 5.54 3.49 -18.33
N LEU A 191 6.59 4.21 -18.75
CA LEU A 191 7.75 3.64 -19.41
C LEU A 191 8.44 2.60 -18.52
N GLY A 192 8.65 2.93 -17.24
CA GLY A 192 9.22 2.00 -16.28
C GLY A 192 8.34 0.76 -16.08
N ALA A 193 7.02 0.95 -16.00
CA ALA A 193 6.08 -0.15 -15.76
C ALA A 193 5.95 -1.12 -16.96
N THR A 194 5.97 -0.60 -18.18
CA THR A 194 5.56 -1.37 -19.38
C THR A 194 6.72 -1.77 -20.30
N VAL A 195 7.75 -0.93 -20.40
CA VAL A 195 8.86 -1.11 -21.36
C VAL A 195 10.18 -1.34 -20.63
N CYS A 196 10.63 -0.39 -19.81
CA CYS A 196 11.88 -0.45 -19.06
C CYS A 196 11.71 -1.31 -17.79
N LYS A 197 11.25 -2.54 -17.98
CA LYS A 197 10.91 -3.50 -16.91
C LYS A 197 12.16 -3.94 -16.11
N PRO A 198 11.99 -4.35 -14.85
CA PRO A 198 13.13 -4.71 -13.98
C PRO A 198 13.94 -5.90 -14.49
N ARG A 199 13.33 -6.86 -15.21
CA ARG A 199 14.01 -8.07 -15.71
C ARG A 199 14.04 -8.15 -17.24
N GLN A 200 12.89 -8.18 -17.89
CA GLN A 200 12.80 -8.30 -19.36
C GLN A 200 12.52 -6.93 -19.97
N ALA A 201 13.53 -6.05 -19.99
CA ALA A 201 13.39 -4.71 -20.55
C ALA A 201 13.23 -4.74 -22.08
N LEU A 202 12.22 -4.05 -22.61
CA LEU A 202 11.89 -4.01 -24.03
C LEU A 202 12.65 -2.88 -24.74
N CYS A 203 13.98 -2.95 -24.77
CA CYS A 203 14.83 -1.86 -25.25
C CYS A 203 14.60 -1.47 -26.73
N GLY A 204 14.14 -2.40 -27.57
CA GLY A 204 13.89 -2.15 -28.99
C GLY A 204 12.76 -1.13 -29.25
N SER A 205 11.71 -1.18 -28.43
CA SER A 205 10.53 -0.29 -28.50
C SER A 205 10.62 0.93 -27.59
N CYS A 206 11.73 1.09 -26.86
CA CYS A 206 11.87 2.18 -25.90
C CYS A 206 12.07 3.55 -26.60
N PRO A 207 11.25 4.58 -26.31
CA PRO A 207 11.40 5.92 -26.89
C PRO A 207 12.71 6.61 -26.45
N LEU A 208 13.34 6.17 -25.36
CA LEU A 208 14.61 6.72 -24.86
C LEU A 208 15.84 5.93 -25.33
N LYS A 209 15.70 4.96 -26.23
CA LYS A 209 16.78 4.03 -26.62
C LYS A 209 18.03 4.71 -27.17
N SER A 210 17.89 5.84 -27.87
CA SER A 210 19.00 6.57 -28.50
C SER A 210 19.90 7.28 -27.48
N ILE A 211 19.35 7.67 -26.34
CA ILE A 211 20.08 8.39 -25.28
C ILE A 211 20.47 7.51 -24.10
N CYS A 212 20.00 6.26 -24.04
CA CYS A 212 20.20 5.38 -22.90
C CYS A 212 21.66 4.90 -22.80
N THR A 213 22.39 5.37 -21.78
CA THR A 213 23.78 4.95 -21.51
C THR A 213 23.85 3.44 -21.29
N ALA A 214 22.96 2.86 -20.46
CA ALA A 214 23.05 1.44 -20.15
C ALA A 214 22.93 0.54 -21.39
N ARG A 215 22.13 0.95 -22.39
CA ARG A 215 22.01 0.25 -23.67
C ARG A 215 23.29 0.31 -24.51
N LYS A 216 24.08 1.38 -24.36
CA LYS A 216 25.35 1.59 -25.08
C LYS A 216 26.51 0.86 -24.41
N THR A 217 26.47 0.73 -23.08
CA THR A 217 27.61 0.27 -22.27
C THR A 217 27.47 -1.13 -21.71
N HIS A 218 26.26 -1.71 -21.65
CA HIS A 218 26.05 -3.07 -21.13
C HIS A 218 25.37 -3.96 -22.16
N TYR A 219 25.78 -5.23 -22.15
CA TYR A 219 25.07 -6.30 -22.87
C TYR A 219 23.65 -6.50 -22.32
N ASP A 220 23.51 -6.49 -20.98
CA ASP A 220 22.22 -6.52 -20.29
C ASP A 220 22.03 -5.24 -19.46
N VAL A 221 21.01 -4.45 -19.79
CA VAL A 221 20.68 -3.21 -19.07
C VAL A 221 20.11 -3.46 -17.67
N THR A 222 19.74 -4.70 -17.35
CA THR A 222 19.05 -5.03 -16.09
C THR A 222 19.96 -5.15 -14.89
N VAL A 223 21.28 -5.15 -15.12
CA VAL A 223 22.30 -4.94 -14.10
C VAL A 223 22.13 -3.59 -13.37
N LEU A 224 21.45 -2.61 -14.01
CA LEU A 224 21.10 -1.33 -13.40
C LEU A 224 19.58 -1.20 -13.14
N PRO A 225 19.19 -0.52 -12.03
CA PRO A 225 20.05 -0.13 -10.91
C PRO A 225 20.44 -1.35 -10.07
N ARG A 226 21.63 -1.33 -9.47
CA ARG A 226 22.06 -2.41 -8.57
C ARG A 226 21.20 -2.42 -7.31
N LYS A 227 20.87 -3.61 -6.83
CA LYS A 227 20.11 -3.81 -5.58
C LYS A 227 20.92 -4.72 -4.65
N PRO A 228 20.92 -4.45 -3.33
CA PRO A 228 21.53 -5.37 -2.39
C PRO A 228 20.79 -6.71 -2.37
N GLU A 229 21.50 -7.76 -1.96
CA GLU A 229 20.87 -9.06 -1.70
C GLU A 229 19.83 -8.93 -0.57
N LYS A 230 18.75 -9.71 -0.69
CA LYS A 230 17.69 -9.70 0.31
C LYS A 230 18.04 -10.64 1.45
N SER A 231 17.93 -10.15 2.68
CA SER A 231 18.02 -10.98 3.88
C SER A 231 16.88 -12.01 3.95
N ALA A 232 17.10 -13.07 4.72
CA ALA A 232 16.07 -14.07 5.01
C ALA A 232 14.84 -13.41 5.67
N VAL A 233 13.65 -13.81 5.22
CA VAL A 233 12.38 -13.31 5.73
C VAL A 233 11.96 -14.18 6.92
N PRO A 234 11.84 -13.64 8.15
CA PRO A 234 11.48 -14.43 9.32
C PRO A 234 10.07 -15.03 9.22
N HIS A 235 9.85 -16.13 9.95
CA HIS A 235 8.56 -16.81 10.08
C HIS A 235 8.11 -16.77 11.54
N TYR A 236 6.82 -16.50 11.78
CA TYR A 236 6.22 -16.56 13.11
C TYR A 236 4.97 -17.46 13.14
N ASP A 237 4.82 -18.26 14.18
CA ASP A 237 3.57 -18.95 14.47
C ASP A 237 2.68 -18.05 15.33
N ILE A 238 1.42 -17.93 14.94
CA ILE A 238 0.42 -17.09 15.59
C ILE A 238 -0.71 -18.00 16.08
N GLY A 239 -1.04 -17.95 17.37
CA GLY A 239 -2.17 -18.66 17.95
C GLY A 239 -3.38 -17.73 18.04
N ALA A 240 -4.55 -18.19 17.60
CA ALA A 240 -5.80 -17.42 17.67
C ALA A 240 -6.96 -18.26 18.23
N ALA A 241 -7.79 -17.64 19.06
CA ALA A 241 -8.92 -18.26 19.72
C ALA A 241 -10.24 -17.92 19.03
N ILE A 242 -10.99 -18.94 18.62
CA ILE A 242 -12.40 -18.80 18.25
C ILE A 242 -13.23 -19.04 19.52
N VAL A 243 -13.38 -18.00 20.35
CA VAL A 243 -14.10 -18.13 21.61
C VAL A 243 -15.61 -18.09 21.35
N ARG A 244 -16.33 -19.14 21.74
CA ARG A 244 -17.79 -19.26 21.55
C ARG A 244 -18.57 -19.04 22.84
N LYS A 245 -19.67 -18.29 22.75
CA LYS A 245 -20.64 -18.10 23.84
C LYS A 245 -22.02 -17.79 23.28
N ASN A 246 -23.03 -18.58 23.66
CA ASN A 246 -24.44 -18.37 23.28
C ASN A 246 -24.66 -18.14 21.77
N GLY A 247 -24.06 -19.00 20.94
CA GLY A 247 -24.14 -18.93 19.47
C GLY A 247 -23.40 -17.73 18.84
N ARG A 248 -22.57 -17.02 19.61
CA ARG A 248 -21.75 -15.90 19.16
C ARG A 248 -20.27 -16.22 19.29
N ILE A 249 -19.46 -15.50 18.53
CA ILE A 249 -18.01 -15.58 18.50
C ILE A 249 -17.45 -14.24 18.98
N LEU A 250 -16.43 -14.30 19.83
CA LEU A 250 -15.70 -13.10 20.27
C LEU A 250 -14.75 -12.64 19.17
N ILE A 251 -14.81 -11.37 18.83
CA ILE A 251 -13.85 -10.68 17.97
C ILE A 251 -13.31 -9.46 18.71
N THR A 252 -12.05 -9.13 18.46
CA THR A 252 -11.38 -7.97 19.03
C THR A 252 -10.99 -7.00 17.93
N LYS A 253 -10.82 -5.73 18.30
CA LYS A 253 -10.32 -4.69 17.40
C LYS A 253 -8.91 -4.32 17.79
N ARG A 254 -7.99 -4.37 16.83
CA ARG A 254 -6.60 -3.92 17.04
C ARG A 254 -6.57 -2.41 17.34
N PRO A 255 -5.67 -1.95 18.24
CA PRO A 255 -5.33 -0.53 18.34
C PRO A 255 -5.05 0.10 16.98
N GLU A 256 -5.33 1.39 16.81
CA GLU A 256 -5.11 2.05 15.52
C GLU A 256 -3.62 2.17 15.16
N ASP A 257 -2.76 2.22 16.17
CA ASP A 257 -1.32 2.25 16.03
C ASP A 257 -0.77 0.84 15.81
N GLY A 258 0.28 0.75 14.98
CA GLY A 258 0.94 -0.51 14.67
C GLY A 258 0.32 -1.30 13.51
N MET A 259 0.74 -2.55 13.41
CA MET A 259 0.45 -3.42 12.28
C MET A 259 -1.04 -3.79 12.25
N LEU A 260 -1.64 -3.69 11.06
CA LEU A 260 -3.07 -3.98 10.84
C LEU A 260 -4.03 -3.17 11.73
N GLY A 261 -3.57 -2.03 12.27
CA GLY A 261 -4.33 -1.28 13.25
C GLY A 261 -5.73 -0.86 12.80
N GLY A 262 -6.69 -0.91 13.74
CA GLY A 262 -8.11 -0.64 13.52
C GLY A 262 -8.90 -1.76 12.84
N LEU A 263 -8.25 -2.86 12.39
CA LEU A 263 -8.97 -4.03 11.91
C LEU A 263 -9.51 -4.87 13.06
N TRP A 264 -10.54 -5.65 12.75
CA TRP A 264 -11.08 -6.68 13.62
C TRP A 264 -10.38 -8.01 13.37
N GLU A 265 -10.25 -8.82 14.41
CA GLU A 265 -9.59 -10.13 14.35
C GLU A 265 -10.15 -11.11 15.38
N PHE A 266 -9.74 -12.36 15.24
CA PHE A 266 -9.89 -13.32 16.33
C PHE A 266 -8.76 -13.07 17.34
N PRO A 267 -9.07 -12.98 18.64
CA PRO A 267 -8.07 -12.64 19.64
C PRO A 267 -6.95 -13.68 19.66
N GLY A 268 -5.73 -13.22 19.96
CA GLY A 268 -4.55 -14.08 19.91
C GLY A 268 -3.28 -13.32 19.55
N GLY A 269 -2.17 -14.04 19.50
CA GLY A 269 -0.88 -13.41 19.33
C GLY A 269 0.24 -14.38 18.97
N LYS A 270 1.46 -13.89 19.10
CA LYS A 270 2.65 -14.57 18.59
C LYS A 270 3.12 -15.61 19.61
N LYS A 271 3.40 -16.81 19.11
CA LYS A 271 4.00 -17.89 19.89
C LYS A 271 5.41 -17.50 20.36
N GLU A 272 5.67 -17.69 21.64
CA GLU A 272 7.00 -17.58 22.25
C GLU A 272 7.83 -18.86 22.05
N SER A 273 9.13 -18.79 22.33
CA SER A 273 10.04 -19.91 22.05
C SER A 273 9.76 -21.16 22.90
N ASN A 274 9.27 -20.97 24.13
CA ASN A 274 9.21 -22.02 25.16
C ASN A 274 7.78 -22.49 25.48
N GLU A 275 6.84 -22.30 24.55
CA GLU A 275 5.44 -22.74 24.70
C GLU A 275 4.98 -23.56 23.49
N THR A 276 3.92 -24.33 23.66
CA THR A 276 3.11 -24.91 22.59
C THR A 276 2.18 -23.83 22.00
N ILE A 277 1.55 -24.11 20.86
CA ILE A 277 0.62 -23.13 20.26
C ILE A 277 -0.67 -23.01 21.09
N GLU A 278 -1.08 -24.08 21.75
CA GLU A 278 -2.23 -24.10 22.65
C GLU A 278 -1.97 -23.30 23.94
N GLU A 279 -0.75 -23.39 24.49
CA GLU A 279 -0.31 -22.54 25.61
C GLU A 279 -0.26 -21.07 25.20
N CYS A 280 0.23 -20.76 24.00
CA CYS A 280 0.18 -19.41 23.42
C CYS A 280 -1.26 -18.88 23.42
N VAL A 281 -2.23 -19.65 22.91
CA VAL A 281 -3.64 -19.21 22.89
C VAL A 281 -4.16 -18.89 24.30
N LYS A 282 -3.87 -19.75 25.30
CA LYS A 282 -4.29 -19.50 26.69
C LYS A 282 -3.67 -18.23 27.26
N ARG A 283 -2.36 -18.03 27.04
CA ARG A 283 -1.62 -16.86 27.49
C ARG A 283 -2.17 -15.58 26.87
N GLU A 284 -2.35 -15.56 25.56
CA GLU A 284 -2.86 -14.38 24.83
C GLU A 284 -4.29 -14.02 25.25
N MET A 285 -5.16 -14.99 25.56
CA MET A 285 -6.50 -14.71 26.11
C MET A 285 -6.45 -14.01 27.47
N LEU A 286 -5.46 -14.35 28.29
CA LEU A 286 -5.27 -13.70 29.58
C LEU A 286 -4.67 -12.30 29.39
N GLU A 287 -3.60 -12.18 28.61
CA GLU A 287 -2.84 -10.95 28.41
C GLU A 287 -3.61 -9.88 27.63
N GLU A 288 -4.40 -10.26 26.63
CA GLU A 288 -5.16 -9.30 25.83
C GLU A 288 -6.52 -8.95 26.47
N LEU A 289 -7.16 -9.91 27.15
CA LEU A 289 -8.59 -9.89 27.46
C LEU A 289 -9.01 -10.22 28.91
N ASP A 290 -8.10 -10.62 29.80
CA ASP A 290 -8.39 -11.04 31.18
C ASP A 290 -9.41 -12.21 31.27
N ILE A 291 -9.38 -13.14 30.30
CA ILE A 291 -10.27 -14.32 30.28
C ILE A 291 -9.50 -15.64 30.25
N TYR A 292 -10.10 -16.66 30.85
CA TYR A 292 -9.62 -18.03 30.80
C TYR A 292 -10.42 -18.83 29.76
N VAL A 293 -9.70 -19.56 28.92
CA VAL A 293 -10.29 -20.44 27.90
C VAL A 293 -9.77 -21.86 28.03
N GLU A 294 -10.66 -22.80 27.74
CA GLU A 294 -10.30 -24.18 27.41
C GLU A 294 -10.08 -24.25 25.89
N VAL A 295 -8.89 -24.65 25.48
CA VAL A 295 -8.50 -24.78 24.07
C VAL A 295 -8.90 -26.17 23.59
N GLY A 296 -9.79 -26.22 22.61
CA GLY A 296 -10.29 -27.44 21.98
C GLY A 296 -9.55 -27.76 20.68
N GLU A 297 -10.28 -28.28 19.69
CA GLU A 297 -9.71 -28.69 18.41
C GLU A 297 -9.22 -27.51 17.56
N ARG A 298 -8.16 -27.75 16.78
CA ARG A 298 -7.68 -26.78 15.78
C ARG A 298 -8.62 -26.76 14.57
N ILE A 299 -9.32 -25.64 14.40
CA ILE A 299 -10.26 -25.42 13.30
C ILE A 299 -9.52 -25.17 11.98
N ALA A 300 -8.42 -24.42 12.01
CA ALA A 300 -7.70 -24.03 10.80
C ALA A 300 -6.21 -23.77 11.04
N SER A 301 -5.41 -23.91 9.97
CA SER A 301 -4.03 -23.44 9.90
C SER A 301 -3.81 -22.72 8.57
N VAL A 302 -3.52 -21.42 8.63
CA VAL A 302 -3.45 -20.53 7.46
C VAL A 302 -2.05 -19.95 7.33
N LYS A 303 -1.35 -20.30 6.24
CA LYS A 303 -0.07 -19.68 5.89
C LYS A 303 -0.32 -18.35 5.19
N HIS A 304 0.32 -17.29 5.67
CA HIS A 304 0.23 -15.96 5.06
C HIS A 304 1.59 -15.28 4.99
N ALA A 305 1.81 -14.48 3.95
CA ALA A 305 3.07 -13.77 3.74
C ALA A 305 2.83 -12.26 3.72
N TYR A 306 3.53 -11.56 4.61
CA TYR A 306 3.73 -10.12 4.54
C TYR A 306 5.08 -9.82 3.88
N THR A 307 5.31 -8.56 3.53
CA THR A 307 6.53 -8.13 2.81
C THR A 307 7.81 -8.36 3.60
N HIS A 308 7.74 -8.29 4.94
CA HIS A 308 8.91 -8.37 5.83
C HIS A 308 8.94 -9.62 6.71
N PHE A 309 7.89 -10.43 6.73
CA PHE A 309 7.82 -11.68 7.49
C PHE A 309 6.70 -12.57 6.97
N LYS A 310 6.73 -13.85 7.36
CA LYS A 310 5.67 -14.82 7.09
C LYS A 310 5.03 -15.26 8.40
N ILE A 311 3.77 -15.66 8.34
CA ILE A 311 3.08 -16.27 9.47
C ILE A 311 2.42 -17.59 9.11
N THR A 312 2.27 -18.44 10.13
CA THR A 312 1.24 -19.48 10.15
C THR A 312 0.26 -19.15 11.27
N LEU A 313 -0.98 -18.87 10.91
CA LEU A 313 -2.08 -18.61 11.84
C LEU A 313 -2.77 -19.92 12.19
N HIS A 314 -2.73 -20.31 13.46
CA HIS A 314 -3.39 -21.51 13.97
C HIS A 314 -4.60 -21.10 14.79
N CYS A 315 -5.80 -21.49 14.34
CA CYS A 315 -7.06 -21.12 14.98
C CYS A 315 -7.66 -22.32 15.71
N PHE A 316 -7.99 -22.13 16.98
CA PHE A 316 -8.55 -23.17 17.84
C PHE A 316 -9.97 -22.81 18.26
N ASP A 317 -10.85 -23.82 18.34
CA ASP A 317 -12.13 -23.64 19.01
C ASP A 317 -11.88 -23.50 20.51
N CYS A 318 -12.45 -22.47 21.13
CA CYS A 318 -12.19 -22.16 22.53
C CYS A 318 -13.49 -21.95 23.30
N ARG A 319 -13.56 -22.57 24.49
CA ARG A 319 -14.67 -22.37 25.43
C ARG A 319 -14.24 -21.40 26.53
N HIS A 320 -15.02 -20.35 26.75
CA HIS A 320 -14.82 -19.44 27.88
C HIS A 320 -15.14 -20.17 29.19
N ILE A 321 -14.14 -20.32 30.08
CA ILE A 321 -14.28 -21.07 31.35
C ILE A 321 -14.14 -20.20 32.61
N GLY A 322 -13.72 -18.95 32.48
CA GLY A 322 -13.58 -18.05 33.62
C GLY A 322 -13.07 -16.66 33.26
N GLY A 323 -13.03 -15.76 34.25
CA GLY A 323 -12.61 -14.37 34.06
C GLY A 323 -13.72 -13.49 33.48
N VAL A 324 -13.51 -12.17 33.53
CA VAL A 324 -14.44 -11.16 33.02
C VAL A 324 -13.71 -10.39 31.93
N LEU A 325 -14.31 -10.34 30.73
CA LEU A 325 -13.74 -9.66 29.57
C LEU A 325 -13.35 -8.22 29.90
N ARG A 326 -12.04 -7.93 29.84
CA ARG A 326 -11.47 -6.59 29.99
C ARG A 326 -10.50 -6.32 28.85
N LEU A 327 -10.62 -5.17 28.21
CA LEU A 327 -9.75 -4.80 27.10
C LEU A 327 -8.42 -4.29 27.64
N ILE A 328 -7.38 -5.14 27.62
CA ILE A 328 -6.03 -4.76 28.07
C ILE A 328 -5.23 -4.21 26.88
N HIS A 329 -5.12 -5.00 25.81
CA HIS A 329 -4.37 -4.64 24.59
C HIS A 329 -5.25 -4.46 23.35
N ALA A 330 -6.53 -4.82 23.43
CA ALA A 330 -7.52 -4.58 22.39
C ALA A 330 -8.16 -3.19 22.52
N ALA A 331 -8.52 -2.57 21.40
CA ALA A 331 -9.22 -1.27 21.38
C ALA A 331 -10.74 -1.42 21.56
N ASP A 332 -11.31 -2.56 21.18
CA ASP A 332 -12.73 -2.88 21.31
C ASP A 332 -12.90 -4.42 21.27
N ALA A 333 -14.03 -4.94 21.74
CA ALA A 333 -14.40 -6.34 21.55
C ALA A 333 -15.91 -6.51 21.40
N LYS A 334 -16.32 -7.47 20.57
CA LYS A 334 -17.74 -7.76 20.29
C LYS A 334 -18.00 -9.25 20.24
N TRP A 335 -19.16 -9.64 20.77
CA TRP A 335 -19.75 -10.94 20.54
C TRP A 335 -20.68 -10.85 19.34
N VAL A 336 -20.33 -11.51 18.23
CA VAL A 336 -21.07 -11.41 16.97
C VAL A 336 -21.55 -12.78 16.52
N ARG A 337 -22.68 -12.83 15.80
CA ARG A 337 -23.08 -14.09 15.15
C ARG A 337 -22.13 -14.38 13.98
N PRO A 338 -21.88 -15.65 13.63
CA PRO A 338 -21.01 -16.00 12.49
C PRO A 338 -21.37 -15.25 11.19
N ALA A 339 -22.67 -15.20 10.84
CA ALA A 339 -23.16 -14.50 9.66
C ALA A 339 -22.86 -12.98 9.65
N GLU A 340 -22.60 -12.37 10.81
CA GLU A 340 -22.32 -10.94 10.93
C GLU A 340 -20.83 -10.61 10.81
N LEU A 341 -19.94 -11.60 10.82
CA LEU A 341 -18.50 -11.39 10.70
C LEU A 341 -18.14 -10.62 9.41
N THR A 342 -18.88 -10.84 8.33
CA THR A 342 -18.70 -10.14 7.05
C THR A 342 -18.91 -8.62 7.13
N LYS A 343 -19.55 -8.10 8.18
CA LYS A 343 -19.77 -6.65 8.40
C LYS A 343 -18.49 -5.94 8.85
N TYR A 344 -17.52 -6.66 9.41
CA TYR A 344 -16.29 -6.10 9.96
C TYR A 344 -15.12 -6.29 8.99
N ALA A 345 -14.10 -5.42 9.10
CA ALA A 345 -12.92 -5.48 8.27
C ALA A 345 -11.86 -6.37 8.93
N PHE A 346 -11.51 -7.49 8.28
CA PHE A 346 -10.54 -8.46 8.80
C PHE A 346 -9.23 -8.49 7.99
N PRO A 347 -8.11 -8.89 8.62
CA PRO A 347 -6.90 -9.28 7.89
C PRO A 347 -7.19 -10.45 6.94
N LYS A 348 -6.37 -10.56 5.89
CA LYS A 348 -6.55 -11.60 4.86
C LYS A 348 -6.37 -13.02 5.42
N ALA A 349 -5.55 -13.20 6.46
CA ALA A 349 -5.38 -14.50 7.12
C ALA A 349 -6.67 -14.92 7.84
N ASP A 350 -7.23 -14.03 8.66
CA ASP A 350 -8.47 -14.23 9.40
C ASP A 350 -9.68 -14.44 8.50
N ARG A 351 -9.72 -13.77 7.33
CA ARG A 351 -10.80 -13.96 6.36
C ARG A 351 -10.97 -15.40 5.89
N VAL A 352 -9.88 -16.16 5.78
CA VAL A 352 -9.95 -17.59 5.42
C VAL A 352 -10.70 -18.38 6.49
N VAL A 353 -10.46 -18.05 7.77
CA VAL A 353 -11.08 -18.70 8.91
C VAL A 353 -12.54 -18.27 9.05
N LEU A 354 -12.82 -16.98 8.88
CA LEU A 354 -14.16 -16.41 8.84
C LEU A 354 -15.04 -17.12 7.79
N ASP A 355 -14.54 -17.29 6.57
CA ASP A 355 -15.30 -17.94 5.49
C ASP A 355 -15.61 -19.42 5.82
N MET A 356 -14.74 -20.10 6.58
CA MET A 356 -15.02 -21.46 7.09
C MET A 356 -16.10 -21.44 8.17
N LEU A 357 -16.01 -20.51 9.13
CA LEU A 357 -16.96 -20.40 10.23
C LEU A 357 -18.38 -20.09 9.77
N ILE A 358 -18.54 -19.31 8.70
CA ILE A 358 -19.85 -18.99 8.10
C ILE A 358 -20.46 -20.19 7.38
N LYS A 359 -19.64 -21.04 6.74
CA LYS A 359 -20.14 -22.22 6.02
C LYS A 359 -20.62 -23.33 6.96
N SER A 360 -20.06 -23.38 8.17
CA SER A 360 -20.37 -24.38 9.18
C SER A 360 -21.48 -23.95 10.16
N SER A 361 -22.05 -22.75 9.99
CA SER A 361 -23.13 -22.18 10.80
C SER A 361 -24.43 -22.11 10.01
#